data_AF-A0A7I8WR19-F1
#
_entry.id   AF-A0A7I8WR19-F1
#
_cell.length_a   1.000
_cell.length_b   1.000
_cell.length_c   1.000
_cell.angle_alpha   90.00
_cell.angle_beta   90.00
_cell.angle_gamma   90.00
#
_symmetry.space_group_name_H-M   'P 1'
#
loop_
_entity.id
_entity.type
_entity.pdbx_description
1 polymer ?
#
loop_
_entity_poly.entity_id
_entity_poly.type
_entity_poly.pdbx_seq_one_letter_code
_entity_poly.pdbx_strand_id
1 'polypeptide(L)'
;MNNSLSNSGYDGVMHPPSRRRTAPAGSSSPRRDPQFADLNLSERPSGLNYSNEVEMYTASRIPLSYNLRKNIPPEYSNSHTVAQYYPGSPASYQAVYRIPRANSPRTEYMYSNPVPDQPTTSFEIQDQYGRNLNAIGATSGTMVTVPETDIIDSSTEEDEVIKDCDNEEFEDEIDYENDGGASSSDELDDPEVLALFEREQIVEKYEKGPEQEGIDSWENPDFELYHKTDRFGFIHKEGLTEQEIEKKEQMKERRRCLKWDAMYKEWEHREPTKMKERIWKGIPESYRIRAWSKMLHIEEYKRGNENKYQELLVRGQLLSKEVKQIDLDVNRTYRDNVAFMKRYDISQKRLFHILTAYSMYNTEVGYCQGMNHIVALLIMYMSDDEDAFWGLHSLLANKKYTMHGFFVPSFPKLRKFEDHFLNRVLPKYAPRVHKHFEKLMLPPIYLPKWWFGCFLDRVPFKLVLRIWDVFLFLGDGVLMAMALNIFKMHEKKIVKMSMEQFMDFIQRELPADFGYTDDQVMNSLKKWLERLQDDKMALPARREDDFPSQELGLILKRSLVDIRMDIAEIHSRSSRANLRNPLLAAIAASAELSLVYRHFYRLYADRYRRQVW
;
A
#
# COMPACT_ATOMS: atom_id res chain seq x y z
N MET A 1 -0.57 55.77 -50.93
CA MET A 1 0.65 55.99 -51.72
C MET A 1 1.42 54.68 -51.66
N ASN A 2 1.30 53.81 -52.67
CA ASN A 2 2.00 53.85 -53.97
C ASN A 2 3.51 53.72 -53.71
N ASN A 3 4.24 52.68 -54.16
CA ASN A 3 4.20 51.94 -55.44
C ASN A 3 4.94 50.58 -55.25
N SER A 4 4.90 49.54 -56.12
CA SER A 4 4.17 49.29 -57.39
C SER A 4 4.48 47.88 -57.94
N LEU A 5 3.47 47.24 -58.58
CA LEU A 5 3.55 46.36 -59.78
C LEU A 5 4.33 45.01 -59.69
N SER A 6 3.93 43.90 -60.35
CA SER A 6 2.82 43.63 -61.30
C SER A 6 2.58 42.12 -61.54
N ASN A 7 1.32 41.74 -61.86
CA ASN A 7 0.83 40.68 -62.81
C ASN A 7 1.50 39.28 -62.87
N SER A 8 0.82 38.16 -63.15
CA SER A 8 -0.59 37.79 -63.48
C SER A 8 -0.73 36.27 -63.19
N GLY A 9 -1.89 35.62 -62.93
CA GLY A 9 -3.16 35.66 -63.65
C GLY A 9 -3.06 34.85 -64.97
N TYR A 10 -3.92 33.88 -65.33
CA TYR A 10 -5.19 33.40 -64.76
C TYR A 10 -5.54 31.98 -65.33
N ASP A 11 -6.43 31.24 -64.66
CA ASP A 11 -7.34 30.13 -65.07
C ASP A 11 -7.13 29.22 -66.31
N GLY A 12 -7.56 27.95 -66.18
CA GLY A 12 -8.55 27.44 -67.15
C GLY A 12 -8.82 25.93 -67.34
N VAL A 13 -10.02 25.48 -66.90
CA VAL A 13 -11.05 24.77 -67.72
C VAL A 13 -10.89 23.26 -68.14
N MET A 14 -11.72 22.42 -67.50
CA MET A 14 -12.69 21.42 -68.03
C MET A 14 -12.33 20.23 -68.99
N HIS A 15 -12.54 19.00 -68.45
CA HIS A 15 -13.38 17.89 -69.00
C HIS A 15 -12.93 16.94 -70.16
N PRO A 16 -13.60 15.77 -70.37
CA PRO A 16 -12.94 14.50 -70.73
C PRO A 16 -13.25 13.96 -72.15
N PRO A 17 -12.87 12.70 -72.45
CA PRO A 17 -13.81 11.81 -73.16
C PRO A 17 -13.86 10.37 -72.58
N SER A 18 -14.48 9.42 -73.31
CA SER A 18 -15.01 8.16 -72.76
C SER A 18 -14.92 6.95 -73.71
N ARG A 19 -15.14 5.74 -73.14
CA ARG A 19 -15.88 4.56 -73.70
C ARG A 19 -15.17 3.47 -74.54
N ARG A 20 -15.61 2.22 -74.24
CA ARG A 20 -15.65 0.96 -75.05
C ARG A 20 -14.31 0.18 -75.19
N ARG A 21 -14.25 -1.17 -75.24
CA ARG A 21 -15.28 -2.26 -75.17
C ARG A 21 -14.63 -3.66 -74.84
N THR A 22 -15.47 -4.72 -74.83
CA THR A 22 -15.22 -6.19 -74.95
C THR A 22 -14.65 -7.03 -73.79
N ALA A 23 -15.49 -7.97 -73.31
CA ALA A 23 -15.15 -9.29 -72.72
C ALA A 23 -15.20 -10.37 -73.87
N PRO A 24 -15.35 -11.72 -73.71
CA PRO A 24 -15.82 -12.59 -72.61
C PRO A 24 -14.67 -13.48 -72.04
N ALA A 25 -14.77 -14.68 -71.43
CA ALA A 25 -15.82 -15.66 -71.02
C ALA A 25 -15.28 -16.49 -69.80
N GLY A 26 -15.96 -17.45 -69.15
CA GLY A 26 -17.34 -17.95 -69.17
C GLY A 26 -17.57 -18.88 -67.94
N SER A 27 -18.73 -18.84 -67.29
CA SER A 27 -19.72 -19.95 -67.21
C SER A 27 -19.19 -21.33 -66.76
N SER A 28 -19.74 -22.04 -65.77
CA SER A 28 -21.15 -22.09 -65.35
C SER A 28 -21.36 -22.79 -63.98
N SER A 29 -22.44 -22.44 -63.28
CA SER A 29 -23.04 -23.22 -62.18
C SER A 29 -24.03 -24.27 -62.75
N PRO A 30 -24.57 -25.25 -61.98
CA PRO A 30 -25.66 -24.95 -61.03
C PRO A 30 -25.86 -25.87 -59.79
N ARG A 31 -26.42 -25.26 -58.73
CA ARG A 31 -27.45 -25.74 -57.77
C ARG A 31 -27.67 -27.25 -57.54
N ARG A 32 -27.78 -27.62 -56.24
CA ARG A 32 -28.99 -28.21 -55.61
C ARG A 32 -28.83 -28.39 -54.08
N ASP A 33 -29.82 -27.94 -53.31
CA ASP A 33 -30.23 -28.60 -52.05
C ASP A 33 -31.10 -29.83 -52.40
N PRO A 34 -31.24 -30.83 -51.50
CA PRO A 34 -32.43 -30.82 -50.64
C PRO A 34 -32.30 -31.44 -49.22
N GLN A 35 -33.07 -30.84 -48.31
CA GLN A 35 -33.90 -31.37 -47.21
C GLN A 35 -33.88 -32.86 -46.76
N PHE A 36 -33.94 -33.03 -45.42
CA PHE A 36 -34.67 -34.02 -44.58
C PHE A 36 -34.61 -35.54 -44.85
N ALA A 37 -34.20 -36.32 -43.83
CA ALA A 37 -35.03 -37.34 -43.16
C ALA A 37 -34.33 -37.95 -41.93
N ASP A 38 -35.11 -38.48 -40.98
CA ASP A 38 -34.70 -39.04 -39.68
C ASP A 38 -34.00 -40.42 -39.75
N LEU A 39 -33.31 -40.78 -38.65
CA LEU A 39 -33.59 -42.04 -37.93
C LEU A 39 -33.19 -41.97 -36.45
N ASN A 40 -34.14 -42.30 -35.57
CA ASN A 40 -33.95 -42.44 -34.12
C ASN A 40 -33.42 -43.85 -33.75
N LEU A 41 -32.77 -43.94 -32.57
CA LEU A 41 -32.84 -45.01 -31.54
C LEU A 41 -31.53 -44.94 -30.71
N SER A 42 -31.53 -44.28 -29.55
CA SER A 42 -31.84 -44.83 -28.23
C SER A 42 -30.69 -45.65 -27.59
N GLU A 43 -30.02 -45.08 -26.59
CA GLU A 43 -30.04 -45.62 -25.22
C GLU A 43 -29.44 -44.63 -24.19
N ARG A 44 -29.68 -44.88 -22.90
CA ARG A 44 -29.38 -43.98 -21.76
C ARG A 44 -28.21 -44.51 -20.91
N PRO A 45 -27.68 -43.74 -19.94
CA PRO A 45 -26.26 -43.86 -19.56
C PRO A 45 -25.97 -44.78 -18.38
N SER A 46 -24.75 -45.32 -18.38
CA SER A 46 -23.93 -45.61 -17.20
C SER A 46 -22.75 -44.63 -17.22
N GLY A 47 -22.32 -44.01 -16.12
CA GLY A 47 -22.52 -44.36 -14.72
C GLY A 47 -21.15 -44.40 -14.05
N LEU A 48 -20.47 -43.25 -13.95
CA LEU A 48 -19.18 -43.11 -13.26
C LEU A 48 -19.20 -41.90 -12.32
N ASN A 49 -18.61 -42.08 -11.15
CA ASN A 49 -18.93 -41.30 -9.96
C ASN A 49 -18.27 -39.91 -9.92
N TYR A 50 -19.08 -38.90 -9.62
CA TYR A 50 -18.60 -37.64 -9.03
C TYR A 50 -18.17 -37.90 -7.59
N SER A 51 -16.87 -38.01 -7.35
CA SER A 51 -16.30 -38.11 -6.01
C SER A 51 -14.84 -37.64 -6.02
N ASN A 52 -14.61 -36.34 -6.27
CA ASN A 52 -13.35 -35.60 -6.02
C ASN A 52 -13.53 -34.08 -6.29
N GLU A 53 -14.49 -33.42 -5.64
CA GLU A 53 -14.68 -31.95 -5.71
C GLU A 53 -15.07 -31.32 -4.35
N VAL A 54 -14.28 -31.53 -3.29
CA VAL A 54 -14.38 -30.69 -2.05
C VAL A 54 -13.02 -30.43 -1.40
N GLU A 55 -12.03 -29.88 -2.12
CA GLU A 55 -10.79 -29.40 -1.45
C GLU A 55 -10.06 -28.22 -2.14
N MET A 56 -10.73 -27.48 -3.04
CA MET A 56 -10.15 -26.31 -3.73
C MET A 56 -10.87 -24.97 -3.47
N TYR A 57 -11.72 -24.89 -2.44
CA TYR A 57 -12.58 -23.70 -2.19
C TYR A 57 -12.30 -22.91 -0.89
N THR A 58 -11.16 -23.14 -0.23
CA THR A 58 -10.77 -22.46 1.03
C THR A 58 -9.50 -21.61 0.96
N ALA A 59 -8.77 -21.61 -0.16
CA ALA A 59 -7.46 -20.96 -0.29
C ALA A 59 -7.46 -19.51 -0.83
N SER A 60 -8.63 -18.84 -0.90
CA SER A 60 -8.72 -17.46 -1.40
C SER A 60 -9.75 -16.61 -0.66
N ARG A 61 -9.82 -16.76 0.67
CA ARG A 61 -10.19 -15.62 1.53
C ARG A 61 -8.90 -14.92 1.92
N ILE A 62 -8.91 -13.58 1.92
CA ILE A 62 -7.89 -12.80 2.63
C ILE A 62 -7.91 -13.32 4.09
N PRO A 63 -6.76 -13.63 4.72
CA PRO A 63 -6.71 -14.09 6.10
C PRO A 63 -6.95 -12.93 7.09
N LEU A 64 -8.15 -12.36 7.04
CA LEU A 64 -8.67 -11.34 7.94
C LEU A 64 -9.85 -11.92 8.73
N SER A 65 -9.55 -12.93 9.55
CA SER A 65 -10.42 -13.35 10.65
C SER A 65 -9.62 -14.15 11.68
N TYR A 66 -8.96 -13.45 12.61
CA TYR A 66 -8.63 -14.01 13.92
C TYR A 66 -9.62 -13.47 14.97
N ASN A 67 -9.83 -14.25 16.03
CA ASN A 67 -11.05 -14.19 16.84
C ASN A 67 -11.16 -12.94 17.73
N LEU A 68 -12.05 -12.02 17.37
CA LEU A 68 -12.77 -11.19 18.35
C LEU A 68 -14.05 -11.91 18.78
N ARG A 69 -13.96 -12.76 19.81
CA ARG A 69 -15.14 -13.21 20.58
C ARG A 69 -15.02 -12.74 22.03
N LYS A 70 -16.07 -12.07 22.48
CA LYS A 70 -16.19 -11.42 23.79
C LYS A 70 -16.08 -12.45 24.92
N ASN A 71 -15.26 -12.14 25.92
CA ASN A 71 -15.38 -12.74 27.25
C ASN A 71 -16.59 -12.13 27.97
N ILE A 72 -17.70 -12.85 28.02
CA ILE A 72 -18.81 -12.61 28.94
C ILE A 72 -19.21 -13.98 29.52
N PRO A 73 -19.21 -14.19 30.85
CA PRO A 73 -19.48 -15.49 31.44
C PRO A 73 -20.99 -15.83 31.41
N PRO A 74 -21.39 -17.08 31.11
CA PRO A 74 -22.75 -17.53 31.29
C PRO A 74 -22.94 -18.15 32.69
N GLU A 75 -23.89 -17.62 33.46
CA GLU A 75 -24.45 -18.33 34.60
C GLU A 75 -25.39 -19.46 34.16
N TYR A 76 -25.63 -20.37 35.11
CA TYR A 76 -26.46 -21.56 35.08
C TYR A 76 -27.74 -21.52 34.20
N SER A 77 -27.92 -22.55 33.38
CA SER A 77 -29.24 -23.12 33.11
C SER A 77 -29.18 -24.65 33.01
N ASN A 78 -30.26 -25.32 33.45
CA ASN A 78 -30.24 -26.74 33.79
C ASN A 78 -30.12 -27.69 32.59
N SER A 79 -29.36 -28.77 32.76
CA SER A 79 -29.35 -29.89 31.82
C SER A 79 -30.57 -30.81 32.02
N HIS A 80 -31.21 -31.18 30.91
CA HIS A 80 -32.00 -32.40 30.80
C HIS A 80 -31.29 -33.35 29.83
N THR A 81 -31.27 -34.63 30.21
CA THR A 81 -30.44 -35.67 29.59
C THR A 81 -31.20 -36.38 28.46
N VAL A 82 -30.63 -36.43 27.26
CA VAL A 82 -30.80 -37.55 26.31
C VAL A 82 -29.49 -37.79 25.56
N ALA A 83 -29.12 -39.05 25.35
CA ALA A 83 -27.86 -39.46 24.72
C ALA A 83 -27.94 -39.57 23.19
N GLN A 84 -26.79 -39.55 22.49
CA GLN A 84 -26.38 -40.62 21.54
C GLN A 84 -24.98 -40.39 20.90
N TYR A 85 -24.19 -41.46 20.89
CA TYR A 85 -23.14 -41.89 19.95
C TYR A 85 -22.36 -40.87 19.08
N TYR A 86 -21.02 -40.90 19.20
CA TYR A 86 -20.06 -40.71 18.10
C TYR A 86 -18.86 -41.68 18.23
N PRO A 87 -18.35 -42.28 17.14
CA PRO A 87 -17.19 -43.17 17.16
C PRO A 87 -15.91 -42.51 16.61
N GLY A 88 -14.75 -43.08 16.97
CA GLY A 88 -13.56 -43.14 16.11
C GLY A 88 -12.55 -41.99 16.19
N SER A 89 -11.42 -42.24 16.86
CA SER A 89 -10.17 -41.49 16.68
C SER A 89 -9.15 -42.35 15.90
N PRO A 90 -8.39 -41.78 14.93
CA PRO A 90 -7.25 -42.45 14.33
C PRO A 90 -5.91 -41.96 14.90
N ALA A 91 -5.32 -42.83 15.72
CA ALA A 91 -3.90 -43.17 15.85
C ALA A 91 -2.80 -42.15 15.47
N SER A 92 -1.97 -41.81 16.48
CA SER A 92 -0.56 -41.46 16.28
C SER A 92 0.29 -42.72 16.04
N TYR A 93 1.25 -42.65 15.11
CA TYR A 93 2.21 -43.72 14.84
C TYR A 93 3.44 -43.60 15.74
N GLN A 94 3.66 -44.54 16.65
CA GLN A 94 5.01 -44.93 17.11
C GLN A 94 4.99 -46.31 17.79
N ALA A 95 5.83 -47.22 17.29
CA ALA A 95 6.17 -48.52 17.87
C ALA A 95 7.55 -48.92 17.29
N VAL A 96 8.37 -49.80 17.86
CA VAL A 96 8.15 -50.92 18.81
C VAL A 96 9.42 -51.10 19.66
N TYR A 97 9.33 -51.44 20.95
CA TYR A 97 10.19 -52.50 21.55
C TYR A 97 9.53 -53.19 22.79
N ARG A 98 9.43 -54.52 22.67
CA ARG A 98 8.97 -55.65 23.52
C ARG A 98 8.57 -55.53 25.04
N ILE A 99 7.36 -56.04 25.37
CA ILE A 99 6.98 -57.23 26.22
C ILE A 99 7.61 -57.39 27.65
N PRO A 100 6.90 -57.81 28.77
CA PRO A 100 5.47 -57.75 29.15
C PRO A 100 5.13 -57.47 30.68
N ARG A 101 3.84 -57.15 30.95
CA ARG A 101 2.99 -57.46 32.15
C ARG A 101 3.56 -57.59 33.60
N ALA A 102 2.93 -56.87 34.54
CA ALA A 102 2.41 -57.45 35.81
C ALA A 102 1.30 -56.60 36.50
N ASN A 103 0.20 -57.27 36.87
CA ASN A 103 -0.75 -57.10 38.00
C ASN A 103 -1.39 -55.74 38.42
N SER A 104 -2.73 -55.79 38.52
CA SER A 104 -3.67 -54.98 39.33
C SER A 104 -3.74 -55.53 40.79
N PRO A 105 -4.59 -55.08 41.77
CA PRO A 105 -5.63 -54.04 41.75
C PRO A 105 -5.83 -53.16 43.04
N ARG A 106 -6.78 -52.20 42.95
CA ARG A 106 -7.77 -51.67 43.94
C ARG A 106 -7.52 -51.61 45.47
N THR A 107 -7.89 -50.47 46.06
CA THR A 107 -8.98 -50.19 47.07
C THR A 107 -9.02 -48.66 47.30
N GLU A 108 -10.10 -47.85 47.26
CA GLU A 108 -11.53 -47.91 47.64
C GLU A 108 -11.82 -47.56 49.14
N TYR A 109 -12.94 -46.84 49.41
CA TYR A 109 -13.51 -46.38 50.72
C TYR A 109 -13.01 -45.05 51.37
N MET A 110 -13.80 -44.20 52.08
CA MET A 110 -15.26 -43.90 52.11
C MET A 110 -15.57 -42.68 53.04
N TYR A 111 -16.66 -41.92 52.79
CA TYR A 111 -17.36 -40.96 53.71
C TYR A 111 -16.57 -39.73 54.27
N SER A 112 -17.14 -38.61 54.75
CA SER A 112 -18.54 -38.21 55.06
C SER A 112 -18.72 -36.66 55.11
N ASN A 113 -19.94 -36.16 54.84
CA ASN A 113 -20.43 -34.78 55.07
C ASN A 113 -20.80 -34.54 56.56
N PRO A 114 -20.88 -33.30 57.11
CA PRO A 114 -22.09 -32.44 56.96
C PRO A 114 -21.90 -30.90 56.93
N VAL A 115 -23.00 -30.22 56.58
CA VAL A 115 -23.25 -28.76 56.51
C VAL A 115 -23.78 -28.23 57.86
N PRO A 116 -23.34 -27.04 58.32
CA PRO A 116 -24.18 -25.82 58.51
C PRO A 116 -23.44 -24.51 58.10
N ASP A 117 -24.01 -23.30 57.95
CA ASP A 117 -25.40 -22.80 57.87
C ASP A 117 -25.46 -21.37 57.24
N GLN A 118 -26.63 -20.72 57.16
CA GLN A 118 -26.76 -19.25 57.02
C GLN A 118 -27.86 -18.66 57.93
N PRO A 119 -27.78 -17.36 58.28
CA PRO A 119 -28.94 -16.50 57.98
C PRO A 119 -28.62 -15.06 57.51
N THR A 120 -29.64 -14.48 56.88
CA THR A 120 -29.79 -13.12 56.34
C THR A 120 -29.95 -12.01 57.38
N THR A 121 -29.60 -10.76 57.05
CA THR A 121 -30.52 -9.58 57.17
C THR A 121 -29.98 -8.33 56.46
N SER A 122 -30.89 -7.40 56.15
CA SER A 122 -30.71 -6.16 55.35
C SER A 122 -31.09 -4.91 56.16
N PHE A 123 -30.55 -3.72 55.88
CA PHE A 123 -31.25 -2.40 56.02
C PHE A 123 -30.44 -1.19 55.48
N GLU A 124 -31.10 -0.03 55.40
CA GLU A 124 -30.74 1.22 54.68
C GLU A 124 -30.34 2.37 55.69
N ILE A 125 -30.21 3.69 55.43
CA ILE A 125 -30.55 4.58 54.29
C ILE A 125 -29.80 5.96 54.32
N GLN A 126 -29.61 6.60 53.15
CA GLN A 126 -29.49 8.06 52.88
C GLN A 126 -28.20 8.91 53.12
N ASP A 127 -28.32 10.18 52.68
CA ASP A 127 -27.36 11.10 52.02
C ASP A 127 -27.17 12.45 52.77
N GLN A 128 -26.12 13.21 52.44
CA GLN A 128 -26.05 14.67 52.62
C GLN A 128 -25.31 15.36 51.46
N TYR A 129 -26.02 15.89 50.47
CA TYR A 129 -26.19 17.35 50.25
C TYR A 129 -27.02 17.61 48.98
N GLY A 130 -28.33 17.41 49.08
CA GLY A 130 -29.22 17.46 47.93
C GLY A 130 -29.53 18.86 47.37
N ARG A 131 -29.76 18.91 46.05
CA ARG A 131 -31.00 19.46 45.51
C ARG A 131 -31.35 18.77 44.19
N ASN A 132 -32.63 18.81 43.83
CA ASN A 132 -33.27 17.87 42.89
C ASN A 132 -34.23 18.60 41.94
N LEU A 133 -34.66 17.92 40.87
CA LEU A 133 -35.77 18.19 39.93
C LEU A 133 -35.49 18.96 38.62
N ASN A 134 -35.53 18.18 37.53
CA ASN A 134 -36.30 18.37 36.28
C ASN A 134 -36.84 19.78 35.93
N ALA A 135 -36.50 20.29 34.73
CA ALA A 135 -37.36 20.25 33.51
C ALA A 135 -37.13 21.42 32.51
N ILE A 136 -37.45 21.15 31.23
CA ILE A 136 -37.70 22.09 30.10
C ILE A 136 -36.51 22.91 29.55
N GLY A 137 -36.27 22.81 28.23
CA GLY A 137 -35.50 23.80 27.47
C GLY A 137 -34.91 23.26 26.16
N ALA A 138 -35.57 23.50 25.03
CA ALA A 138 -35.00 23.19 23.70
C ALA A 138 -34.25 24.40 23.13
N THR A 139 -33.01 24.22 22.70
CA THR A 139 -32.27 25.17 21.86
C THR A 139 -31.30 24.44 20.93
N SER A 140 -31.25 24.86 19.66
CA SER A 140 -30.31 24.32 18.66
C SER A 140 -28.86 24.54 19.07
N GLY A 141 -28.04 23.49 18.99
CA GLY A 141 -26.59 23.54 19.05
C GLY A 141 -25.99 22.97 17.77
N THR A 142 -25.50 23.83 16.88
CA THR A 142 -24.86 23.46 15.62
C THR A 142 -23.58 22.67 15.89
N MET A 143 -23.51 21.39 15.47
CA MET A 143 -22.24 20.65 15.50
C MET A 143 -21.31 21.23 14.44
N VAL A 144 -20.18 21.77 14.90
CA VAL A 144 -19.07 22.19 14.03
C VAL A 144 -18.39 20.95 13.50
N THR A 145 -18.51 20.70 12.19
CA THR A 145 -17.70 19.73 11.48
C THR A 145 -16.27 20.23 11.40
N VAL A 146 -15.32 19.52 12.02
CA VAL A 146 -13.89 19.81 11.89
C VAL A 146 -13.44 19.45 10.47
N PRO A 147 -12.90 20.38 9.66
CA PRO A 147 -12.35 20.04 8.34
C PRO A 147 -10.95 19.45 8.47
N GLU A 148 -10.63 18.47 7.63
CA GLU A 148 -9.24 18.07 7.36
C GLU A 148 -8.49 19.24 6.72
N THR A 149 -7.36 19.65 7.30
CA THR A 149 -6.53 20.75 6.80
C THR A 149 -5.34 20.24 5.98
N ASP A 150 -5.39 20.43 4.67
CA ASP A 150 -4.20 20.48 3.82
C ASP A 150 -3.38 21.74 4.17
N ILE A 151 -2.07 21.61 4.42
CA ILE A 151 -1.11 22.73 4.34
C ILE A 151 0.16 22.25 3.62
N ILE A 152 0.40 22.83 2.45
CA ILE A 152 1.72 22.95 1.81
C ILE A 152 1.79 24.39 1.28
N ASP A 153 2.62 25.23 1.87
CA ASP A 153 3.50 26.15 1.13
C ASP A 153 4.56 26.75 2.07
N SER A 154 5.81 26.82 1.59
CA SER A 154 6.80 27.83 1.97
C SER A 154 8.01 27.75 1.03
N SER A 155 7.82 28.10 -0.25
CA SER A 155 8.93 28.55 -1.10
C SER A 155 8.83 30.06 -1.30
N THR A 156 9.78 30.81 -0.73
CA THR A 156 9.95 32.25 -0.99
C THR A 156 11.35 32.50 -1.54
N GLU A 157 11.39 33.10 -2.72
CA GLU A 157 12.57 33.69 -3.33
C GLU A 157 12.86 35.04 -2.66
N GLU A 158 14.11 35.32 -2.30
CA GLU A 158 14.58 36.70 -2.06
C GLU A 158 15.99 36.86 -2.68
N ASP A 159 16.04 37.52 -3.84
CA ASP A 159 17.25 38.12 -4.41
C ASP A 159 17.35 39.58 -3.92
N GLU A 160 18.37 39.97 -3.13
CA GLU A 160 18.84 41.37 -3.12
C GLU A 160 20.37 41.52 -2.97
N VAL A 161 20.95 42.07 -4.04
CA VAL A 161 21.96 43.15 -4.06
C VAL A 161 23.30 42.98 -3.31
N ILE A 162 24.34 42.73 -4.09
CA ILE A 162 25.76 42.98 -3.76
C ILE A 162 26.02 44.49 -3.61
N LYS A 163 26.74 44.88 -2.55
CA LYS A 163 27.48 46.16 -2.47
C LYS A 163 28.77 46.01 -1.68
N ASP A 164 29.90 46.24 -2.34
CA ASP A 164 31.20 46.40 -1.72
C ASP A 164 31.33 47.75 -1.00
N CYS A 165 32.12 47.79 0.08
CA CYS A 165 32.88 48.96 0.55
C CYS A 165 33.99 48.47 1.50
N ASP A 166 35.21 48.94 1.29
CA ASP A 166 36.45 48.36 1.84
C ASP A 166 36.94 48.92 3.20
N ASN A 167 37.96 48.21 3.72
CA ASN A 167 39.10 48.66 4.54
C ASN A 167 38.98 48.83 6.08
N GLU A 168 39.58 47.84 6.75
CA GLU A 168 40.73 47.96 7.69
C GLU A 168 40.78 49.10 8.74
N GLU A 169 40.86 48.71 10.02
CA GLU A 169 42.02 49.05 10.84
C GLU A 169 42.28 47.98 11.93
N PHE A 170 43.56 47.77 12.27
CA PHE A 170 44.06 46.79 13.25
C PHE A 170 43.92 47.29 14.69
N GLU A 171 43.60 46.40 15.64
CA GLU A 171 44.29 46.35 16.94
C GLU A 171 44.51 44.87 17.35
N ASP A 172 45.78 44.49 17.55
CA ASP A 172 46.18 43.19 18.09
C ASP A 172 46.04 43.18 19.63
N GLU A 173 45.36 42.18 20.20
CA GLU A 173 45.47 41.88 21.64
C GLU A 173 45.80 40.38 21.83
N ILE A 174 46.87 40.11 22.58
CA ILE A 174 47.55 38.81 22.67
C ILE A 174 47.16 38.05 23.94
N ASP A 175 47.09 36.72 23.80
CA ASP A 175 46.97 35.68 24.84
C ASP A 175 45.70 35.69 25.72
N TYR A 176 44.97 34.57 25.68
CA TYR A 176 45.29 33.46 26.58
C TYR A 176 45.00 32.11 25.88
N GLU A 177 45.92 31.14 26.02
CA GLU A 177 45.62 29.74 25.75
C GLU A 177 44.46 29.30 26.65
N ASN A 178 43.29 29.04 26.07
CA ASN A 178 42.20 28.37 26.75
C ASN A 178 41.93 27.03 26.06
N ASP A 179 42.38 25.96 26.70
CA ASP A 179 42.15 24.58 26.27
C ASP A 179 40.64 24.34 26.10
N GLY A 180 40.22 24.08 24.86
CA GLY A 180 38.84 24.07 24.42
C GLY A 180 38.05 22.85 24.92
N GLY A 181 37.82 22.79 26.24
CA GLY A 181 36.96 21.80 26.87
C GLY A 181 35.53 21.93 26.35
N ALA A 182 35.14 21.07 25.42
CA ALA A 182 33.78 20.97 24.90
C ALA A 182 32.76 20.91 26.04
N SER A 183 31.75 21.77 26.00
CA SER A 183 30.74 21.84 27.04
C SER A 183 29.92 20.55 27.04
N SER A 184 29.60 20.02 28.23
CA SER A 184 28.78 18.81 28.38
C SER A 184 27.33 18.95 27.88
N SER A 185 26.89 20.16 27.52
CA SER A 185 25.64 20.40 26.79
C SER A 185 25.74 19.91 25.34
N ASP A 186 26.86 20.15 24.69
CA ASP A 186 26.96 20.15 23.23
C ASP A 186 27.01 18.72 22.65
N GLU A 187 27.42 17.75 23.48
CA GLU A 187 27.40 16.31 23.16
C GLU A 187 26.01 15.65 23.31
N LEU A 188 25.05 16.29 24.02
CA LEU A 188 23.68 15.78 24.17
C LEU A 188 22.75 16.29 23.07
N ASP A 189 23.01 17.48 22.55
CA ASP A 189 22.29 18.07 21.41
C ASP A 189 22.90 17.65 20.04
N ASP A 190 23.83 16.68 20.03
CA ASP A 190 24.42 16.08 18.83
C ASP A 190 23.31 15.50 17.91
N PRO A 191 23.10 16.06 16.70
CA PRO A 191 22.06 15.60 15.78
C PRO A 191 22.19 14.12 15.38
N GLU A 192 23.40 13.54 15.41
CA GLU A 192 23.61 12.12 15.12
C GLU A 192 23.12 11.22 16.26
N VAL A 193 23.33 11.63 17.52
CA VAL A 193 22.82 10.94 18.71
C VAL A 193 21.30 11.01 18.76
N LEU A 194 20.72 12.19 18.54
CA LEU A 194 19.27 12.39 18.55
C LEU A 194 18.58 11.58 17.45
N ALA A 195 19.13 11.58 16.23
CA ALA A 195 18.59 10.79 15.11
C ALA A 195 18.71 9.28 15.33
N LEU A 196 19.79 8.80 15.96
CA LEU A 196 19.93 7.40 16.35
C LEU A 196 18.84 6.99 17.36
N PHE A 197 18.66 7.79 18.42
CA PHE A 197 17.70 7.50 19.48
C PHE A 197 16.24 7.56 18.99
N GLU A 198 15.88 8.55 18.17
CA GLU A 198 14.55 8.64 17.55
C GLU A 198 14.27 7.41 16.66
N ARG A 199 15.25 7.00 15.84
CA ARG A 199 15.13 5.79 15.01
C ARG A 199 14.95 4.54 15.86
N GLU A 200 15.76 4.34 16.89
CA GLU A 200 15.66 3.17 17.76
C GLU A 200 14.30 3.09 18.45
N GLN A 201 13.74 4.20 18.93
CA GLN A 201 12.38 4.24 19.48
C GLN A 201 11.32 3.85 18.45
N ILE A 202 11.38 4.39 17.23
CA ILE A 202 10.40 4.09 16.18
C ILE A 202 10.47 2.59 15.82
N VAL A 203 11.67 2.05 15.61
CA VAL A 203 11.86 0.62 15.34
C VAL A 203 11.33 -0.24 16.49
N GLU A 204 11.62 0.13 17.74
CA GLU A 204 11.11 -0.58 18.93
C GLU A 204 9.58 -0.61 18.99
N LYS A 205 8.88 0.48 18.59
CA LYS A 205 7.41 0.50 18.50
C LYS A 205 6.87 -0.50 17.48
N TYR A 206 7.53 -0.69 16.34
CA TYR A 206 7.17 -1.75 15.38
C TYR A 206 7.51 -3.16 15.89
N GLU A 207 8.52 -3.32 16.73
CA GLU A 207 8.82 -4.62 17.35
C GLU A 207 7.85 -5.00 18.47
N LYS A 208 7.43 -4.03 19.29
CA LYS A 208 6.36 -4.19 20.29
C LYS A 208 4.98 -4.41 19.67
N GLY A 209 4.73 -3.81 18.49
CA GLY A 209 3.51 -4.00 17.74
C GLY A 209 2.27 -3.33 18.35
N PRO A 210 1.06 -3.82 18.03
CA PRO A 210 -0.17 -3.05 18.21
C PRO A 210 -0.86 -3.24 19.58
N GLU A 211 -0.17 -3.83 20.55
CA GLU A 211 -0.66 -4.07 21.93
C GLU A 211 0.10 -3.25 22.98
N GLN A 212 1.02 -2.37 22.56
CA GLN A 212 1.83 -1.55 23.45
C GLN A 212 1.06 -0.38 24.07
N GLU A 213 1.46 0.01 25.28
CA GLU A 213 1.04 1.26 25.91
C GLU A 213 1.67 2.47 25.18
N GLY A 214 0.98 3.62 25.20
CA GLY A 214 1.47 4.86 24.58
C GLY A 214 1.20 5.00 23.08
N ILE A 215 0.27 4.21 22.51
CA ILE A 215 -0.38 4.55 21.24
C ILE A 215 -1.46 5.60 21.55
N ASP A 216 -1.43 6.74 20.86
CA ASP A 216 -2.46 7.77 21.07
C ASP A 216 -3.82 7.32 20.52
N SER A 217 -4.92 7.77 21.14
CA SER A 217 -6.28 7.44 20.69
C SER A 217 -6.58 7.95 19.27
N TRP A 218 -5.92 9.00 18.81
CA TRP A 218 -6.04 9.49 17.43
C TRP A 218 -5.25 8.63 16.43
N GLU A 219 -4.23 7.88 16.87
CA GLU A 219 -3.52 6.91 16.01
C GLU A 219 -4.34 5.64 15.75
N ASN A 220 -5.38 5.37 16.55
CA ASN A 220 -6.35 4.28 16.40
C ASN A 220 -7.77 4.80 16.71
N PRO A 221 -8.36 5.66 15.85
CA PRO A 221 -9.68 6.23 16.14
C PRO A 221 -10.75 5.13 16.21
N ASP A 222 -11.74 5.27 17.09
CA ASP A 222 -12.77 4.24 17.28
C ASP A 222 -13.67 4.11 16.04
N PHE A 223 -13.38 3.13 15.18
CA PHE A 223 -14.16 2.81 13.98
C PHE A 223 -15.52 2.13 14.29
N GLU A 224 -16.00 2.16 15.53
CA GLU A 224 -17.27 1.54 15.97
C GLU A 224 -18.51 2.05 15.21
N LEU A 225 -18.41 3.18 14.49
CA LEU A 225 -19.51 3.74 13.70
C LEU A 225 -19.66 3.14 12.28
N TYR A 226 -18.68 2.39 11.77
CA TYR A 226 -18.63 1.99 10.35
C TYR A 226 -18.38 0.47 10.15
N HIS A 227 -19.46 -0.30 10.04
CA HIS A 227 -19.42 -1.78 10.03
C HIS A 227 -19.54 -2.45 8.64
N LYS A 228 -19.35 -1.72 7.53
CA LYS A 228 -19.47 -2.30 6.18
C LYS A 228 -18.18 -2.12 5.38
N THR A 229 -17.40 -3.20 5.35
CA THR A 229 -16.25 -3.35 4.47
C THR A 229 -16.68 -3.86 3.09
N ASP A 230 -16.01 -3.40 2.04
CA ASP A 230 -16.14 -4.01 0.71
C ASP A 230 -15.24 -5.24 0.52
N ARG A 231 -15.30 -5.84 -0.68
CA ARG A 231 -14.50 -7.03 -1.05
C ARG A 231 -12.98 -6.79 -1.09
N PHE A 232 -12.53 -5.55 -0.97
CA PHE A 232 -11.12 -5.14 -0.97
C PHE A 232 -10.65 -4.71 0.44
N GLY A 233 -11.56 -4.70 1.42
CA GLY A 233 -11.27 -4.33 2.81
C GLY A 233 -11.45 -2.85 3.14
N PHE A 234 -11.97 -2.03 2.21
CA PHE A 234 -12.23 -0.62 2.47
C PHE A 234 -13.54 -0.42 3.23
N ILE A 235 -13.53 0.45 4.23
CA ILE A 235 -14.65 0.77 5.11
C ILE A 235 -15.48 1.90 4.49
N HIS A 236 -16.77 1.64 4.23
CA HIS A 236 -17.67 2.60 3.60
C HIS A 236 -18.62 3.24 4.61
N LYS A 237 -18.84 4.56 4.51
CA LYS A 237 -19.76 5.31 5.37
C LYS A 237 -21.23 4.95 5.12
N GLU A 238 -21.56 4.68 3.87
CA GLU A 238 -22.88 4.20 3.45
C GLU A 238 -22.84 2.71 3.15
N GLY A 239 -23.99 2.03 3.31
CA GLY A 239 -24.03 0.59 3.15
C GLY A 239 -24.08 0.14 1.69
N LEU A 240 -23.21 -0.82 1.34
CA LEU A 240 -23.24 -1.52 0.04
C LEU A 240 -24.66 -1.95 -0.35
N THR A 241 -25.13 -1.47 -1.50
CA THR A 241 -26.46 -1.74 -2.06
C THR A 241 -26.42 -2.82 -3.15
N GLU A 242 -27.54 -3.53 -3.30
CA GLU A 242 -27.85 -4.51 -4.35
C GLU A 242 -27.00 -5.80 -4.43
N GLN A 243 -27.41 -6.81 -3.64
CA GLN A 243 -26.94 -8.21 -3.70
C GLN A 243 -26.99 -8.84 -5.12
N GLU A 244 -27.83 -8.33 -6.02
CA GLU A 244 -27.93 -8.84 -7.40
C GLU A 244 -26.78 -8.38 -8.30
N ILE A 245 -26.29 -7.15 -8.12
CA ILE A 245 -25.09 -6.66 -8.79
C ILE A 245 -23.92 -7.54 -8.34
N GLU A 246 -23.77 -7.73 -7.03
CA GLU A 246 -22.71 -8.54 -6.45
C GLU A 246 -22.71 -9.98 -7.02
N LYS A 247 -23.87 -10.65 -7.07
CA LYS A 247 -24.00 -12.00 -7.68
C LYS A 247 -23.60 -12.02 -9.17
N LYS A 248 -23.97 -11.00 -9.96
CA LYS A 248 -23.57 -10.87 -11.37
C LYS A 248 -22.06 -10.68 -11.48
N GLU A 249 -21.44 -9.90 -10.60
CA GLU A 249 -19.99 -9.69 -10.56
C GLU A 249 -19.24 -10.95 -10.13
N GLN A 250 -19.68 -11.65 -9.09
CA GLN A 250 -19.12 -12.93 -8.66
C GLN A 250 -19.18 -13.99 -9.78
N MET A 251 -20.27 -14.05 -10.55
CA MET A 251 -20.38 -14.96 -11.70
C MET A 251 -19.45 -14.54 -12.86
N LYS A 252 -19.34 -13.24 -13.14
CA LYS A 252 -18.41 -12.67 -14.13
C LYS A 252 -16.97 -12.99 -13.74
N GLU A 253 -16.62 -12.88 -12.46
CA GLU A 253 -15.31 -13.20 -11.91
C GLU A 253 -14.99 -14.69 -12.02
N ARG A 254 -15.88 -15.59 -11.56
CA ARG A 254 -15.69 -17.05 -11.70
C ARG A 254 -15.44 -17.47 -13.15
N ARG A 255 -16.18 -16.88 -14.10
CA ARG A 255 -15.99 -17.10 -15.55
C ARG A 255 -14.67 -16.55 -16.09
N ARG A 256 -14.10 -15.50 -15.47
CA ARG A 256 -12.74 -15.03 -15.77
C ARG A 256 -11.69 -15.95 -15.14
N CYS A 257 -11.84 -16.37 -13.88
CA CYS A 257 -10.90 -17.28 -13.20
C CYS A 257 -10.65 -18.56 -13.98
N LEU A 258 -11.71 -19.26 -14.42
CA LEU A 258 -11.59 -20.48 -15.23
C LEU A 258 -10.81 -20.27 -16.54
N LYS A 259 -10.99 -19.08 -17.16
CA LYS A 259 -10.25 -18.72 -18.37
C LYS A 259 -8.79 -18.40 -18.03
N TRP A 260 -8.55 -17.68 -16.94
CA TRP A 260 -7.23 -17.30 -16.47
C TRP A 260 -6.39 -18.50 -16.02
N ASP A 261 -6.98 -19.52 -15.40
CA ASP A 261 -6.28 -20.78 -15.06
C ASP A 261 -5.63 -21.42 -16.30
N ALA A 262 -6.44 -21.70 -17.33
CA ALA A 262 -5.97 -22.30 -18.58
C ALA A 262 -4.92 -21.43 -19.29
N MET A 263 -5.04 -20.11 -19.21
CA MET A 263 -4.08 -19.18 -19.81
C MET A 263 -2.80 -19.03 -18.99
N TYR A 264 -2.87 -19.11 -17.66
CA TYR A 264 -1.68 -19.02 -16.81
C TYR A 264 -0.78 -20.24 -17.01
N LYS A 265 -1.39 -21.43 -17.12
CA LYS A 265 -0.68 -22.68 -17.49
C LYS A 265 -0.01 -22.58 -18.86
N GLU A 266 -0.65 -21.95 -19.86
CA GLU A 266 0.02 -21.64 -21.13
C GLU A 266 1.18 -20.64 -20.93
N TRP A 267 1.00 -19.63 -20.08
CA TRP A 267 1.98 -18.58 -19.80
C TRP A 267 3.24 -19.07 -19.10
N GLU A 268 3.20 -20.22 -18.42
CA GLU A 268 4.38 -20.89 -17.86
C GLU A 268 5.39 -21.32 -18.95
N HIS A 269 4.95 -21.47 -20.21
CA HIS A 269 5.79 -21.92 -21.32
C HIS A 269 5.93 -20.91 -22.49
N ARG A 270 4.91 -20.09 -22.77
CA ARG A 270 4.92 -19.09 -23.86
C ARG A 270 3.93 -17.95 -23.60
N GLU A 271 4.09 -16.79 -24.25
CA GLU A 271 3.07 -15.74 -24.11
C GLU A 271 1.71 -16.17 -24.75
N PRO A 272 0.60 -16.16 -24.00
CA PRO A 272 -0.71 -16.54 -24.52
C PRO A 272 -1.28 -15.52 -25.50
N THR A 273 -1.78 -15.98 -26.66
CA THR A 273 -2.34 -15.12 -27.72
C THR A 273 -3.49 -14.20 -27.28
N LYS A 274 -4.22 -14.57 -26.21
CA LYS A 274 -5.33 -13.80 -25.64
C LYS A 274 -4.94 -12.92 -24.45
N MET A 275 -3.66 -12.82 -24.11
CA MET A 275 -3.16 -12.08 -22.93
C MET A 275 -3.65 -10.62 -22.92
N LYS A 276 -3.27 -9.82 -23.92
CA LYS A 276 -3.67 -8.39 -24.04
C LYS A 276 -5.18 -8.22 -23.92
N GLU A 277 -5.98 -9.01 -24.63
CA GLU A 277 -7.45 -8.91 -24.62
C GLU A 277 -8.05 -9.18 -23.23
N ARG A 278 -7.45 -10.10 -22.46
CA ARG A 278 -7.95 -10.50 -21.13
C ARG A 278 -7.50 -9.56 -20.04
N ILE A 279 -6.29 -9.00 -20.12
CA ILE A 279 -5.81 -7.96 -19.21
C ILE A 279 -6.64 -6.68 -19.35
N TRP A 280 -6.96 -6.23 -20.57
CA TRP A 280 -7.92 -5.12 -20.76
C TRP A 280 -9.32 -5.43 -20.17
N LYS A 281 -9.73 -6.71 -20.17
CA LYS A 281 -10.95 -7.20 -19.52
C LYS A 281 -10.81 -7.42 -18.01
N GLY A 282 -9.64 -7.16 -17.41
CA GLY A 282 -9.33 -7.31 -15.99
C GLY A 282 -8.81 -8.68 -15.59
N ILE A 283 -7.77 -8.69 -14.76
CA ILE A 283 -7.27 -9.86 -14.07
C ILE A 283 -8.22 -10.15 -12.87
N PRO A 284 -8.65 -11.40 -12.66
CA PRO A 284 -9.42 -11.77 -11.46
C PRO A 284 -8.59 -11.58 -10.19
N GLU A 285 -9.27 -11.29 -9.08
CA GLU A 285 -8.65 -11.10 -7.76
C GLU A 285 -7.60 -12.15 -7.41
N SER A 286 -8.01 -13.43 -7.46
CA SER A 286 -7.19 -14.60 -7.13
C SER A 286 -6.02 -14.86 -8.08
N TYR A 287 -5.98 -14.19 -9.23
CA TYR A 287 -4.89 -14.29 -10.20
C TYR A 287 -3.97 -13.07 -10.20
N ARG A 288 -4.32 -11.97 -9.51
CA ARG A 288 -3.45 -10.77 -9.46
C ARG A 288 -2.10 -11.09 -8.88
N ILE A 289 -2.02 -11.73 -7.71
CA ILE A 289 -0.75 -12.17 -7.10
C ILE A 289 0.15 -12.88 -8.12
N ARG A 290 -0.31 -13.98 -8.72
CA ARG A 290 0.48 -14.77 -9.68
C ARG A 290 0.83 -13.99 -10.96
N ALA A 291 -0.10 -13.17 -11.47
CA ALA A 291 0.12 -12.44 -12.72
C ALA A 291 1.01 -11.20 -12.54
N TRP A 292 0.81 -10.44 -11.47
CA TRP A 292 1.60 -9.27 -11.12
C TRP A 292 3.02 -9.67 -10.76
N SER A 293 3.24 -10.70 -9.93
CA SER A 293 4.59 -11.18 -9.62
C SER A 293 5.37 -11.62 -10.86
N LYS A 294 4.68 -12.19 -11.86
CA LYS A 294 5.27 -12.56 -13.15
C LYS A 294 5.54 -11.36 -14.07
N MET A 295 4.67 -10.33 -14.09
CA MET A 295 4.94 -9.09 -14.84
C MET A 295 6.04 -8.24 -14.21
N LEU A 296 6.17 -8.30 -12.88
CA LEU A 296 7.20 -7.62 -12.10
C LEU A 296 8.52 -8.40 -12.03
N HIS A 297 8.62 -9.60 -12.62
CA HIS A 297 9.84 -10.42 -12.63
C HIS A 297 10.39 -10.76 -11.22
N ILE A 298 9.52 -10.82 -10.19
CA ILE A 298 9.92 -10.99 -8.78
C ILE A 298 10.81 -12.21 -8.58
N GLU A 299 10.42 -13.35 -9.14
CA GLU A 299 11.17 -14.61 -9.08
C GLU A 299 12.59 -14.52 -9.70
N GLU A 300 12.79 -13.67 -10.70
CA GLU A 300 14.10 -13.44 -11.31
C GLU A 300 14.98 -12.60 -10.39
N TYR A 301 14.40 -11.58 -9.75
CA TYR A 301 15.10 -10.76 -8.77
C TYR A 301 15.46 -11.55 -7.50
N LYS A 302 14.55 -12.33 -6.91
CA LYS A 302 14.82 -13.17 -5.73
C LYS A 302 16.00 -14.12 -5.98
N ARG A 303 15.97 -14.89 -7.07
CA ARG A 303 17.06 -15.82 -7.42
C ARG A 303 18.41 -15.13 -7.68
N GLY A 304 18.41 -13.88 -8.16
CA GLY A 304 19.64 -13.11 -8.36
C GLY A 304 20.18 -12.43 -7.09
N ASN A 305 19.43 -12.46 -5.99
CA ASN A 305 19.66 -11.61 -4.82
C ASN A 305 19.32 -12.32 -3.49
N GLU A 306 19.61 -13.61 -3.39
CA GLU A 306 19.36 -14.42 -2.19
C GLU A 306 19.85 -13.72 -0.90
N ASN A 307 19.01 -13.74 0.14
CA ASN A 307 19.21 -13.10 1.45
C ASN A 307 19.40 -11.56 1.47
N LYS A 308 19.46 -10.88 0.30
CA LYS A 308 19.71 -9.42 0.28
C LYS A 308 18.61 -8.63 0.94
N TYR A 309 17.33 -9.01 0.79
CA TYR A 309 16.22 -8.31 1.44
C TYR A 309 16.36 -8.32 2.97
N GLN A 310 16.66 -9.49 3.54
CA GLN A 310 16.84 -9.68 4.98
C GLN A 310 18.07 -8.91 5.49
N GLU A 311 19.16 -8.92 4.73
CA GLU A 311 20.36 -8.11 5.01
C GLU A 311 20.12 -6.58 4.91
N LEU A 312 19.25 -6.14 4.01
CA LEU A 312 18.84 -4.74 3.84
C LEU A 312 17.85 -4.29 4.90
N LEU A 313 16.96 -5.17 5.37
CA LEU A 313 16.03 -4.88 6.46
C LEU A 313 16.78 -4.55 7.75
N VAL A 314 17.74 -5.40 8.15
CA VAL A 314 18.59 -5.17 9.32
C VAL A 314 19.39 -3.86 9.17
N ARG A 315 19.99 -3.62 8.01
CA ARG A 315 20.73 -2.36 7.75
C ARG A 315 19.82 -1.14 7.71
N GLY A 316 18.61 -1.27 7.19
CA GLY A 316 17.59 -0.22 7.17
C GLY A 316 17.20 0.23 8.57
N GLN A 317 16.83 -0.72 9.43
CA GLN A 317 16.50 -0.44 10.84
C GLN A 317 17.69 0.19 11.59
N LEU A 318 18.93 -0.20 11.26
CA LEU A 318 20.15 0.31 11.91
C LEU A 318 20.70 1.63 11.35
N LEU A 319 20.39 2.01 10.10
CA LEU A 319 21.08 3.12 9.42
C LEU A 319 20.20 4.08 8.62
N SER A 320 18.98 3.69 8.23
CA SER A 320 18.15 4.56 7.38
C SER A 320 17.84 5.86 8.10
N LYS A 321 18.06 6.98 7.40
CA LYS A 321 17.70 8.33 7.86
C LYS A 321 16.21 8.62 7.66
N GLU A 322 15.55 7.81 6.82
CA GLU A 322 14.17 7.99 6.40
C GLU A 322 13.14 7.43 7.39
N VAL A 323 13.57 6.72 8.45
CA VAL A 323 12.69 6.00 9.38
C VAL A 323 11.56 6.88 9.93
N LYS A 324 11.85 8.12 10.31
CA LYS A 324 10.86 9.10 10.78
C LYS A 324 9.81 9.43 9.71
N GLN A 325 10.25 9.73 8.49
CA GLN A 325 9.37 10.13 7.40
C GLN A 325 8.53 8.94 6.90
N ILE A 326 9.13 7.74 6.85
CA ILE A 326 8.43 6.49 6.56
C ILE A 326 7.35 6.23 7.62
N ASP A 327 7.64 6.40 8.91
CA ASP A 327 6.68 6.17 9.99
C ASP A 327 5.46 7.10 9.93
N LEU A 328 5.71 8.40 9.71
CA LEU A 328 4.65 9.40 9.50
C LEU A 328 3.77 9.06 8.29
N ASP A 329 4.36 8.56 7.20
CA ASP A 329 3.62 8.12 6.02
C ASP A 329 2.85 6.82 6.25
N VAL A 330 3.41 5.83 6.93
CA VAL A 330 2.73 4.58 7.30
C VAL A 330 1.46 4.87 8.10
N ASN A 331 1.54 5.78 9.08
CA ASN A 331 0.40 6.14 9.94
C ASN A 331 -0.80 6.74 9.17
N ARG A 332 -0.58 7.33 7.99
CA ARG A 332 -1.62 7.91 7.11
C ARG A 332 -1.93 7.10 5.85
N THR A 333 -1.29 5.94 5.66
CA THR A 333 -1.51 5.09 4.46
C THR A 333 -2.73 4.18 4.64
N TYR A 334 -3.71 4.25 3.74
CA TYR A 334 -4.87 3.34 3.69
C TYR A 334 -5.59 3.10 5.03
N ARG A 335 -5.77 4.15 5.83
CA ARG A 335 -6.40 4.06 7.16
C ARG A 335 -7.88 3.70 7.15
N ASP A 336 -8.52 3.81 6.00
CA ASP A 336 -9.86 3.33 5.67
C ASP A 336 -9.89 1.84 5.24
N ASN A 337 -8.73 1.18 5.08
CA ASN A 337 -8.62 -0.23 4.79
C ASN A 337 -8.27 -1.05 6.04
N VAL A 338 -9.05 -2.09 6.33
CA VAL A 338 -8.88 -2.94 7.53
C VAL A 338 -7.49 -3.54 7.71
N ALA A 339 -6.69 -3.70 6.64
CA ALA A 339 -5.34 -4.23 6.73
C ALA A 339 -4.33 -3.22 7.33
N PHE A 340 -4.54 -1.91 7.14
CA PHE A 340 -3.64 -0.83 7.57
C PHE A 340 -4.25 0.06 8.67
N MET A 341 -5.52 -0.19 9.02
CA MET A 341 -6.31 0.56 9.99
C MET A 341 -5.73 0.59 11.41
N LYS A 342 -5.02 -0.45 11.87
CA LYS A 342 -4.49 -0.54 13.24
C LYS A 342 -3.00 -0.18 13.27
N ARG A 343 -2.63 0.75 14.16
CA ARG A 343 -1.27 1.26 14.34
C ARG A 343 -0.30 0.15 14.77
N TYR A 344 0.87 0.07 14.13
CA TYR A 344 1.92 -0.95 14.32
C TYR A 344 1.47 -2.40 14.07
N ASP A 345 0.29 -2.62 13.47
CA ASP A 345 -0.20 -3.96 13.13
C ASP A 345 0.54 -4.52 11.89
N ILE A 346 0.31 -5.81 11.60
CA ILE A 346 1.08 -6.61 10.63
C ILE A 346 1.34 -5.84 9.33
N SER A 347 0.32 -5.32 8.63
CA SER A 347 0.53 -4.65 7.34
C SER A 347 1.27 -3.32 7.45
N GLN A 348 1.10 -2.56 8.55
CA GLN A 348 1.90 -1.36 8.80
C GLN A 348 3.37 -1.72 9.05
N LYS A 349 3.64 -2.80 9.81
CA LYS A 349 5.01 -3.30 10.04
C LYS A 349 5.67 -3.78 8.74
N ARG A 350 4.95 -4.56 7.91
CA ARG A 350 5.39 -4.97 6.56
C ARG A 350 5.74 -3.76 5.70
N LEU A 351 4.88 -2.73 5.68
CA LEU A 351 5.08 -1.48 4.94
C LEU A 351 6.34 -0.73 5.40
N PHE A 352 6.48 -0.56 6.72
CA PHE A 352 7.66 0.05 7.33
C PHE A 352 8.95 -0.70 6.98
N HIS A 353 8.96 -2.02 7.11
CA HIS A 353 10.09 -2.89 6.77
C HIS A 353 10.54 -2.75 5.32
N ILE A 354 9.62 -2.87 4.37
CA ILE A 354 9.93 -2.83 2.94
C ILE A 354 10.49 -1.46 2.54
N LEU A 355 9.87 -0.36 2.99
CA LEU A 355 10.32 1.00 2.68
C LEU A 355 11.70 1.29 3.30
N THR A 356 11.89 0.90 4.56
CA THR A 356 13.14 1.11 5.31
C THR A 356 14.30 0.27 4.77
N ALA A 357 14.02 -0.94 4.27
CA ALA A 357 15.01 -1.74 3.53
C ALA A 357 15.32 -1.13 2.15
N TYR A 358 14.29 -0.64 1.43
CA TYR A 358 14.46 -0.12 0.08
C TYR A 358 15.21 1.21 0.03
N SER A 359 15.02 2.09 1.02
CA SER A 359 15.76 3.35 1.11
C SER A 359 17.28 3.16 1.25
N MET A 360 17.71 1.99 1.73
CA MET A 360 19.12 1.58 1.79
C MET A 360 19.58 0.81 0.54
N TYR A 361 18.66 0.36 -0.32
CA TYR A 361 18.97 -0.38 -1.54
C TYR A 361 19.16 0.54 -2.75
N ASN A 362 18.28 1.51 -2.94
CA ASN A 362 18.45 2.55 -3.96
C ASN A 362 18.67 3.90 -3.27
N THR A 363 19.93 4.22 -2.96
CA THR A 363 20.32 5.42 -2.22
C THR A 363 20.17 6.73 -3.01
N GLU A 364 19.98 6.67 -4.33
CA GLU A 364 19.63 7.86 -5.14
C GLU A 364 18.19 8.31 -4.92
N VAL A 365 17.29 7.35 -4.67
CA VAL A 365 15.88 7.61 -4.36
C VAL A 365 15.68 7.75 -2.85
N GLY A 366 16.38 6.94 -2.06
CA GLY A 366 16.11 6.79 -0.63
C GLY A 366 14.64 6.40 -0.42
N TYR A 367 13.92 7.21 0.34
CA TYR A 367 12.47 7.17 0.40
C TYR A 367 11.89 8.48 -0.12
N CYS A 368 10.90 8.39 -1.00
CA CYS A 368 10.13 9.52 -1.50
C CYS A 368 8.65 9.34 -1.16
N GLN A 369 8.01 10.40 -0.67
CA GLN A 369 6.58 10.39 -0.33
C GLN A 369 5.74 9.94 -1.54
N GLY A 370 4.80 9.01 -1.30
CA GLY A 370 4.01 8.35 -2.36
C GLY A 370 4.44 6.90 -2.62
N MET A 371 5.70 6.54 -2.34
CA MET A 371 6.15 5.13 -2.41
C MET A 371 5.38 4.22 -1.44
N ASN A 372 4.95 4.76 -0.29
CA ASN A 372 4.09 4.09 0.67
C ASN A 372 2.79 3.53 0.08
N HIS A 373 2.11 4.28 -0.79
CA HIS A 373 0.86 3.83 -1.40
C HIS A 373 1.10 2.68 -2.40
N ILE A 374 2.20 2.73 -3.17
CA ILE A 374 2.63 1.64 -4.05
C ILE A 374 2.89 0.37 -3.24
N VAL A 375 3.73 0.46 -2.20
CA VAL A 375 4.10 -0.71 -1.40
C VAL A 375 2.89 -1.28 -0.66
N ALA A 376 1.99 -0.45 -0.15
CA ALA A 376 0.76 -0.91 0.47
C ALA A 376 -0.14 -1.68 -0.51
N LEU A 377 -0.28 -1.21 -1.77
CA LEU A 377 -0.96 -1.98 -2.82
C LEU A 377 -0.26 -3.33 -3.08
N LEU A 378 1.07 -3.35 -3.15
CA LEU A 378 1.81 -4.61 -3.31
C LEU A 378 1.57 -5.57 -2.14
N ILE A 379 1.59 -5.07 -0.89
CA ILE A 379 1.29 -5.83 0.34
C ILE A 379 -0.13 -6.43 0.33
N MET A 380 -1.14 -5.72 -0.22
CA MET A 380 -2.51 -6.24 -0.36
C MET A 380 -2.57 -7.48 -1.27
N TYR A 381 -1.64 -7.61 -2.22
CA TYR A 381 -1.60 -8.72 -3.19
C TYR A 381 -0.48 -9.73 -2.98
N MET A 382 0.55 -9.42 -2.20
CA MET A 382 1.74 -10.24 -2.02
C MET A 382 1.84 -10.70 -0.56
N SER A 383 1.91 -12.02 -0.38
CA SER A 383 1.98 -12.65 0.95
C SER A 383 3.34 -12.52 1.63
N ASP A 384 4.41 -12.35 0.85
CA ASP A 384 5.79 -12.19 1.31
C ASP A 384 6.20 -10.71 1.21
N ASP A 385 7.00 -10.24 2.18
CA ASP A 385 7.57 -8.90 2.15
C ASP A 385 8.65 -8.77 1.09
N GLU A 386 9.41 -9.84 0.87
CA GLU A 386 10.47 -9.87 -0.14
C GLU A 386 9.86 -9.77 -1.56
N ASP A 387 8.69 -10.36 -1.79
CA ASP A 387 7.96 -10.19 -3.04
C ASP A 387 7.60 -8.71 -3.28
N ALA A 388 7.01 -8.04 -2.28
CA ALA A 388 6.64 -6.64 -2.39
C ALA A 388 7.87 -5.71 -2.53
N PHE A 389 8.98 -6.04 -1.87
CA PHE A 389 10.27 -5.35 -2.03
C PHE A 389 10.81 -5.46 -3.47
N TRP A 390 10.85 -6.67 -4.06
CA TRP A 390 11.30 -6.83 -5.45
C TRP A 390 10.28 -6.33 -6.47
N GLY A 391 8.98 -6.31 -6.12
CA GLY A 391 7.94 -5.64 -6.88
C GLY A 391 8.19 -4.13 -6.99
N LEU A 392 8.49 -3.47 -5.87
CA LEU A 392 8.90 -2.05 -5.84
C LEU A 392 10.19 -1.83 -6.65
N HIS A 393 11.20 -2.67 -6.46
CA HIS A 393 12.44 -2.58 -7.22
C HIS A 393 12.20 -2.64 -8.74
N SER A 394 11.37 -3.59 -9.18
CA SER A 394 10.99 -3.74 -10.58
C SER A 394 10.30 -2.49 -11.12
N LEU A 395 9.33 -1.93 -10.40
CA LEU A 395 8.66 -0.69 -10.80
C LEU A 395 9.63 0.48 -11.01
N LEU A 396 10.63 0.64 -10.13
CA LEU A 396 11.58 1.74 -10.23
C LEU A 396 12.64 1.49 -11.32
N ALA A 397 13.29 0.32 -11.33
CA ALA A 397 14.47 0.06 -12.16
C ALA A 397 14.18 -0.59 -13.54
N ASN A 398 13.03 -1.24 -13.73
CA ASN A 398 12.75 -1.94 -14.98
C ASN A 398 12.44 -0.98 -16.13
N LYS A 399 13.05 -1.22 -17.29
CA LYS A 399 12.86 -0.47 -18.56
C LYS A 399 11.41 -0.40 -19.05
N LYS A 400 10.49 -1.18 -18.49
CA LYS A 400 9.06 -1.13 -18.80
C LYS A 400 8.31 -0.04 -18.04
N TYR A 401 8.70 0.24 -16.80
CA TYR A 401 7.96 1.09 -15.85
C TYR A 401 8.71 2.40 -15.57
N THR A 402 10.03 2.32 -15.47
CA THR A 402 10.97 3.44 -15.29
C THR A 402 10.51 4.47 -14.27
N MET A 403 10.00 4.00 -13.11
CA MET A 403 9.47 4.92 -12.09
C MET A 403 10.58 5.61 -11.29
N HIS A 404 11.84 5.18 -11.39
CA HIS A 404 12.98 5.83 -10.72
C HIS A 404 13.02 7.35 -10.97
N GLY A 405 12.88 7.79 -12.22
CA GLY A 405 12.88 9.22 -12.56
C GLY A 405 11.72 10.05 -11.99
N PHE A 406 10.68 9.41 -11.41
CA PHE A 406 9.62 10.10 -10.65
C PHE A 406 9.98 10.31 -9.18
N PHE A 407 10.92 9.55 -8.61
CA PHE A 407 11.24 9.57 -7.18
C PHE A 407 12.67 10.02 -6.85
N VAL A 408 13.58 10.04 -7.84
CA VAL A 408 14.92 10.64 -7.71
C VAL A 408 14.82 12.18 -7.56
N PRO A 409 15.71 12.84 -6.80
CA PRO A 409 15.71 14.29 -6.63
C PRO A 409 15.60 15.10 -7.93
N SER A 410 14.99 16.27 -7.85
CA SER A 410 14.56 17.12 -8.99
C SER A 410 13.44 16.56 -9.87
N PHE A 411 12.95 15.34 -9.62
CA PHE A 411 11.82 14.70 -10.30
C PHE A 411 11.87 14.81 -11.85
N PRO A 412 12.99 14.41 -12.50
CA PRO A 412 13.22 14.64 -13.93
C PRO A 412 12.12 14.05 -14.81
N LYS A 413 11.60 12.86 -14.48
CA LYS A 413 10.51 12.23 -15.25
C LYS A 413 9.18 12.93 -15.05
N LEU A 414 8.90 13.46 -13.86
CA LEU A 414 7.72 14.29 -13.61
C LEU A 414 7.72 15.51 -14.53
N ARG A 415 8.80 16.31 -14.49
CA ARG A 415 8.94 17.50 -15.35
C ARG A 415 8.80 17.19 -16.84
N LYS A 416 9.40 16.09 -17.33
CA LYS A 416 9.26 15.61 -18.72
C LYS A 416 7.82 15.20 -19.05
N PHE A 417 7.11 14.55 -18.13
CA PHE A 417 5.71 14.16 -18.32
C PHE A 417 4.77 15.37 -18.28
N GLU A 418 4.99 16.32 -17.37
CA GLU A 418 4.19 17.56 -17.26
C GLU A 418 4.31 18.41 -18.53
N ASP A 419 5.54 18.73 -18.96
CA ASP A 419 5.78 19.47 -20.21
C ASP A 419 5.14 18.79 -21.42
N HIS A 420 5.42 17.50 -21.63
CA HIS A 420 4.87 16.77 -22.77
C HIS A 420 3.34 16.65 -22.71
N PHE A 421 2.76 16.49 -21.52
CA PHE A 421 1.32 16.41 -21.35
C PHE A 421 0.65 17.76 -21.63
N LEU A 422 1.09 18.82 -20.96
CA LEU A 422 0.48 20.16 -21.01
C LEU A 422 0.72 20.83 -22.36
N ASN A 423 1.96 20.79 -22.87
CA ASN A 423 2.35 21.55 -24.07
C ASN A 423 2.18 20.77 -25.38
N ARG A 424 1.92 19.44 -25.34
CA ARG A 424 1.84 18.61 -26.55
C ARG A 424 0.64 17.68 -26.63
N VAL A 425 0.28 16.99 -25.55
CA VAL A 425 -0.87 16.05 -25.54
C VAL A 425 -2.20 16.79 -25.37
N LEU A 426 -2.34 17.59 -24.31
CA LEU A 426 -3.56 18.28 -23.95
C LEU A 426 -4.06 19.27 -25.04
N PRO A 427 -3.21 20.11 -25.69
CA PRO A 427 -3.66 21.04 -26.72
C PRO A 427 -4.13 20.30 -27.97
N LYS A 428 -3.49 19.17 -28.30
CA LYS A 428 -3.78 18.38 -29.50
C LYS A 428 -5.09 17.59 -29.38
N TYR A 429 -5.37 16.95 -28.24
CA TYR A 429 -6.50 16.03 -28.10
C TYR A 429 -7.66 16.57 -27.26
N ALA A 430 -7.41 17.53 -26.36
CA ALA A 430 -8.43 18.19 -25.53
C ALA A 430 -8.29 19.74 -25.57
N PRO A 431 -8.25 20.39 -26.75
CA PRO A 431 -7.99 21.83 -26.88
C PRO A 431 -8.95 22.73 -26.09
N ARG A 432 -10.19 22.28 -25.86
CA ARG A 432 -11.18 23.02 -25.04
C ARG A 432 -10.84 23.00 -23.55
N VAL A 433 -10.27 21.90 -23.06
CA VAL A 433 -9.78 21.78 -21.68
C VAL A 433 -8.50 22.60 -21.52
N HIS A 434 -7.56 22.46 -22.46
CA HIS A 434 -6.33 23.27 -22.49
C HIS A 434 -6.63 24.77 -22.39
N LYS A 435 -7.44 25.31 -23.31
CA LYS A 435 -7.83 26.73 -23.33
C LYS A 435 -8.57 27.18 -22.07
N HIS A 436 -9.29 26.28 -21.41
CA HIS A 436 -9.95 26.57 -20.13
C HIS A 436 -8.94 26.66 -18.99
N PHE A 437 -7.97 25.75 -18.93
CA PHE A 437 -6.89 25.76 -17.95
C PHE A 437 -5.96 26.97 -18.11
N GLU A 438 -5.59 27.33 -19.36
CA GLU A 438 -4.85 28.57 -19.65
C GLU A 438 -5.61 29.80 -19.13
N LYS A 439 -6.91 29.88 -19.38
CA LYS A 439 -7.75 31.00 -18.89
C LYS A 439 -7.83 31.06 -17.37
N LEU A 440 -7.82 29.91 -16.69
CA LEU A 440 -7.83 29.81 -15.24
C LEU A 440 -6.44 29.96 -14.61
N MET A 441 -5.36 29.98 -15.41
CA MET A 441 -3.97 29.86 -14.95
C MET A 441 -3.78 28.64 -14.02
N LEU A 442 -4.45 27.53 -14.34
CA LEU A 442 -4.53 26.36 -13.47
C LEU A 442 -3.14 25.70 -13.29
N PRO A 443 -2.59 25.65 -12.07
CA PRO A 443 -1.30 25.00 -11.83
C PRO A 443 -1.42 23.46 -11.91
N PRO A 444 -0.38 22.75 -12.38
CA PRO A 444 -0.43 21.31 -12.63
C PRO A 444 -0.33 20.41 -11.38
N ILE A 445 -0.52 20.95 -10.17
CA ILE A 445 -0.32 20.29 -8.86
C ILE A 445 -1.11 18.98 -8.63
N TYR A 446 -2.05 18.64 -9.51
CA TYR A 446 -2.78 17.37 -9.50
C TYR A 446 -2.05 16.23 -10.25
N LEU A 447 -1.14 16.54 -11.19
CA LEU A 447 -0.41 15.56 -12.00
C LEU A 447 0.56 14.67 -11.18
N PRO A 448 1.32 15.18 -10.19
CA PRO A 448 2.15 14.32 -9.34
C PRO A 448 1.33 13.26 -8.61
N LYS A 449 0.17 13.64 -8.05
CA LYS A 449 -0.77 12.72 -7.37
C LYS A 449 -1.29 11.62 -8.32
N TRP A 450 -1.36 11.87 -9.63
CA TRP A 450 -1.79 10.88 -10.62
C TRP A 450 -0.66 9.92 -11.03
N TRP A 451 0.56 10.42 -11.21
CA TRP A 451 1.64 9.63 -11.80
C TRP A 451 2.51 8.89 -10.78
N PHE A 452 2.78 9.49 -9.62
CA PHE A 452 3.59 8.84 -8.57
C PHE A 452 2.91 7.53 -8.11
N GLY A 453 1.64 7.61 -7.71
CA GLY A 453 0.85 6.45 -7.29
C GLY A 453 0.22 5.65 -8.45
N CYS A 454 0.48 5.98 -9.72
CA CYS A 454 -0.21 5.37 -10.87
C CYS A 454 -1.75 5.33 -10.69
N PHE A 455 -2.32 6.48 -10.33
CA PHE A 455 -3.73 6.74 -10.01
C PHE A 455 -4.27 6.10 -8.70
N LEU A 456 -3.42 5.52 -7.85
CA LEU A 456 -3.80 5.18 -6.47
C LEU A 456 -4.42 6.40 -5.77
N ASP A 457 -5.62 6.18 -5.23
CA ASP A 457 -6.45 7.15 -4.49
C ASP A 457 -6.89 8.37 -5.31
N ARG A 458 -6.87 8.25 -6.65
CA ARG A 458 -7.33 9.29 -7.60
C ARG A 458 -8.49 8.86 -8.49
N VAL A 459 -8.86 7.58 -8.45
CA VAL A 459 -10.06 6.98 -9.05
C VAL A 459 -10.54 5.85 -8.13
N PRO A 460 -11.78 5.33 -8.26
CA PRO A 460 -12.29 4.27 -7.38
C PRO A 460 -11.38 3.03 -7.40
N PHE A 461 -11.12 2.42 -6.23
CA PHE A 461 -10.10 1.37 -6.07
C PHE A 461 -10.21 0.22 -7.09
N LYS A 462 -11.44 -0.25 -7.35
CA LYS A 462 -11.74 -1.28 -8.37
C LYS A 462 -11.26 -0.91 -9.78
N LEU A 463 -11.31 0.37 -10.15
CA LEU A 463 -10.79 0.90 -11.41
C LEU A 463 -9.26 1.09 -11.34
N VAL A 464 -8.69 1.49 -10.20
CA VAL A 464 -7.22 1.54 -10.00
C VAL A 464 -6.60 0.18 -10.33
N LEU A 465 -7.15 -0.91 -9.79
CA LEU A 465 -6.68 -2.27 -10.06
C LEU A 465 -6.69 -2.63 -11.55
N ARG A 466 -7.67 -2.14 -12.31
CA ARG A 466 -7.78 -2.35 -13.76
C ARG A 466 -6.76 -1.52 -14.55
N ILE A 467 -6.42 -0.32 -14.07
CA ILE A 467 -5.34 0.50 -14.62
C ILE A 467 -4.00 -0.18 -14.33
N TRP A 468 -3.78 -0.67 -13.11
CA TRP A 468 -2.59 -1.41 -12.71
C TRP A 468 -2.39 -2.71 -13.50
N ASP A 469 -3.44 -3.51 -13.69
CA ASP A 469 -3.41 -4.70 -14.56
C ASP A 469 -2.82 -4.38 -15.96
N VAL A 470 -3.21 -3.23 -16.54
CA VAL A 470 -2.75 -2.79 -17.87
C VAL A 470 -1.39 -2.08 -17.83
N PHE A 471 -1.10 -1.29 -16.80
CA PHE A 471 0.19 -0.63 -16.58
C PHE A 471 1.30 -1.66 -16.39
N LEU A 472 1.11 -2.66 -15.54
CA LEU A 472 2.04 -3.77 -15.38
C LEU A 472 2.25 -4.56 -16.68
N PHE A 473 1.25 -4.60 -17.57
CA PHE A 473 1.36 -5.29 -18.86
C PHE A 473 1.99 -4.45 -19.98
N LEU A 474 1.73 -3.15 -20.07
CA LEU A 474 2.10 -2.28 -21.19
C LEU A 474 3.16 -1.21 -20.87
N GLY A 475 3.41 -0.93 -19.59
CA GLY A 475 4.37 0.09 -19.16
C GLY A 475 3.76 1.49 -18.98
N ASP A 476 4.66 2.47 -18.82
CA ASP A 476 4.38 3.81 -18.34
C ASP A 476 3.52 4.71 -19.26
N GLY A 477 3.40 4.37 -20.55
CA GLY A 477 2.53 5.10 -21.49
C GLY A 477 1.04 5.08 -21.13
N VAL A 478 0.62 4.12 -20.30
CA VAL A 478 -0.74 4.04 -19.73
C VAL A 478 -1.07 5.28 -18.88
N LEU A 479 -0.08 5.85 -18.19
CA LEU A 479 -0.28 6.98 -17.29
C LEU A 479 -0.66 8.27 -18.04
N MET A 480 0.03 8.51 -19.16
CA MET A 480 -0.25 9.61 -20.08
C MET A 480 -1.64 9.45 -20.73
N ALA A 481 -1.98 8.23 -21.14
CA ALA A 481 -3.27 7.92 -21.73
C ALA A 481 -4.44 8.07 -20.74
N MET A 482 -4.25 7.70 -19.47
CA MET A 482 -5.30 7.83 -18.46
C MET A 482 -5.53 9.29 -18.03
N ALA A 483 -4.47 10.08 -17.90
CA ALA A 483 -4.58 11.51 -17.67
C ALA A 483 -5.41 12.21 -18.77
N LEU A 484 -5.13 11.90 -20.04
CA LEU A 484 -5.95 12.38 -21.16
C LEU A 484 -7.38 11.83 -21.11
N ASN A 485 -7.55 10.54 -20.79
CA ASN A 485 -8.85 9.88 -20.77
C ASN A 485 -9.82 10.54 -19.77
N ILE A 486 -9.36 10.88 -18.55
CA ILE A 486 -10.15 11.63 -17.57
C ILE A 486 -10.68 12.92 -18.19
N PHE A 487 -9.80 13.74 -18.77
CA PHE A 487 -10.20 15.01 -19.38
C PHE A 487 -11.12 14.86 -20.58
N LYS A 488 -10.99 13.78 -21.37
CA LYS A 488 -11.88 13.51 -22.51
C LYS A 488 -13.24 12.98 -22.08
N MET A 489 -13.32 12.18 -21.02
CA MET A 489 -14.59 11.69 -20.49
C MET A 489 -15.36 12.80 -19.75
N HIS A 490 -14.66 13.67 -19.02
CA HIS A 490 -15.27 14.75 -18.22
C HIS A 490 -15.23 16.14 -18.88
N GLU A 491 -14.83 16.24 -20.16
CA GLU A 491 -14.65 17.50 -20.90
C GLU A 491 -15.81 18.49 -20.73
N LYS A 492 -17.06 18.01 -20.79
CA LYS A 492 -18.26 18.87 -20.67
C LYS A 492 -18.49 19.44 -19.26
N LYS A 493 -17.98 18.80 -18.22
CA LYS A 493 -18.04 19.24 -16.81
C LYS A 493 -16.89 20.23 -16.55
N ILE A 494 -15.67 19.82 -16.89
CA ILE A 494 -14.42 20.56 -16.62
C ILE A 494 -14.45 21.96 -17.24
N VAL A 495 -14.86 22.13 -18.51
CA VAL A 495 -14.88 23.45 -19.19
C VAL A 495 -15.93 24.43 -18.64
N LYS A 496 -16.64 24.08 -17.56
CA LYS A 496 -17.59 24.94 -16.84
C LYS A 496 -17.18 25.23 -15.41
N MET A 497 -16.14 24.56 -14.90
CA MET A 497 -15.71 24.65 -13.50
C MET A 497 -14.81 25.86 -13.28
N SER A 498 -14.88 26.46 -12.09
CA SER A 498 -13.79 27.30 -11.55
C SER A 498 -12.57 26.45 -11.22
N MET A 499 -11.45 27.09 -10.87
CA MET A 499 -10.25 26.39 -10.37
C MET A 499 -10.56 25.57 -9.12
N GLU A 500 -11.24 26.16 -8.12
CA GLU A 500 -11.67 25.49 -6.90
C GLU A 500 -12.56 24.26 -7.18
N GLN A 501 -13.59 24.41 -8.01
CA GLN A 501 -14.48 23.32 -8.41
C GLN A 501 -13.76 22.21 -9.18
N PHE A 502 -12.73 22.54 -9.96
CA PHE A 502 -11.91 21.53 -10.63
C PHE A 502 -11.04 20.77 -9.63
N MET A 503 -10.44 21.46 -8.65
CA MET A 503 -9.62 20.82 -7.61
C MET A 503 -10.46 19.89 -6.73
N ASP A 504 -11.63 20.33 -6.27
CA ASP A 504 -12.58 19.49 -5.52
C ASP A 504 -13.04 18.28 -6.35
N PHE A 505 -13.35 18.49 -7.64
CA PHE A 505 -13.71 17.41 -8.56
C PHE A 505 -12.61 16.34 -8.70
N ILE A 506 -11.35 16.73 -8.89
CA ILE A 506 -10.24 15.78 -9.05
C ILE A 506 -9.83 15.12 -7.72
N GLN A 507 -9.99 15.80 -6.59
CA GLN A 507 -9.54 15.31 -5.29
C GLN A 507 -10.60 14.53 -4.50
N ARG A 508 -11.89 14.84 -4.68
CA ARG A 508 -12.99 14.27 -3.86
C ARG A 508 -14.06 13.57 -4.68
N GLU A 509 -14.59 14.20 -5.73
CA GLU A 509 -15.65 13.58 -6.54
C GLU A 509 -15.11 12.38 -7.35
N LEU A 510 -14.05 12.59 -8.15
CA LEU A 510 -13.52 11.58 -9.08
C LEU A 510 -13.00 10.30 -8.40
N PRO A 511 -12.36 10.34 -7.22
CA PRO A 511 -11.95 9.13 -6.50
C PRO A 511 -13.13 8.38 -5.88
N ALA A 512 -14.18 9.08 -5.46
CA ALA A 512 -15.38 8.47 -4.88
C ALA A 512 -16.27 7.82 -5.94
N ASP A 513 -16.57 8.53 -7.03
CA ASP A 513 -17.24 7.98 -8.22
C ASP A 513 -16.64 8.58 -9.50
N PHE A 514 -16.17 7.70 -10.39
CA PHE A 514 -15.71 8.11 -11.72
C PHE A 514 -16.87 8.59 -12.62
N GLY A 515 -18.13 8.34 -12.27
CA GLY A 515 -19.31 8.71 -13.05
C GLY A 515 -19.50 7.88 -14.32
N TYR A 516 -18.71 6.82 -14.50
CA TYR A 516 -18.78 5.86 -15.59
C TYR A 516 -18.40 4.47 -15.11
N THR A 517 -18.96 3.43 -15.71
CA THR A 517 -18.61 2.03 -15.36
C THR A 517 -17.16 1.69 -15.75
N ASP A 518 -16.46 0.87 -14.95
CA ASP A 518 -15.07 0.48 -15.23
C ASP A 518 -14.84 0.02 -16.67
N ASP A 519 -15.77 -0.77 -17.23
CA ASP A 519 -15.64 -1.29 -18.58
C ASP A 519 -15.83 -0.16 -19.64
N GLN A 520 -16.57 0.92 -19.38
CA GLN A 520 -16.58 2.11 -20.24
C GLN A 520 -15.24 2.87 -20.15
N VAL A 521 -14.72 3.08 -18.93
CA VAL A 521 -13.46 3.80 -18.71
C VAL A 521 -12.29 3.07 -19.36
N MET A 522 -12.16 1.77 -19.13
CA MET A 522 -11.08 0.94 -19.71
C MET A 522 -11.17 0.84 -21.23
N ASN A 523 -12.37 0.81 -21.81
CA ASN A 523 -12.54 0.86 -23.27
C ASN A 523 -12.17 2.23 -23.88
N SER A 524 -12.40 3.32 -23.16
CA SER A 524 -11.97 4.67 -23.57
C SER A 524 -10.47 4.85 -23.44
N LEU A 525 -9.89 4.45 -22.29
CA LEU A 525 -8.46 4.41 -22.02
C LEU A 525 -7.70 3.63 -23.11
N LYS A 526 -8.21 2.45 -23.50
CA LYS A 526 -7.61 1.66 -24.57
C LYS A 526 -7.49 2.44 -25.88
N LYS A 527 -8.57 3.10 -26.31
CA LYS A 527 -8.60 3.89 -27.54
C LYS A 527 -7.62 5.06 -27.49
N TRP A 528 -7.54 5.75 -26.35
CA TRP A 528 -6.59 6.86 -26.18
C TRP A 528 -5.14 6.38 -26.14
N LEU A 529 -4.85 5.25 -25.48
CA LEU A 529 -3.51 4.67 -25.50
C LEU A 529 -3.09 4.26 -26.91
N GLU A 530 -3.94 3.52 -27.63
CA GLU A 530 -3.67 3.10 -29.01
C GLU A 530 -3.46 4.34 -29.91
N ARG A 531 -4.31 5.37 -29.80
CA ARG A 531 -4.15 6.62 -30.56
C ARG A 531 -2.87 7.40 -30.21
N LEU A 532 -2.48 7.44 -28.93
CA LEU A 532 -1.23 8.08 -28.51
C LEU A 532 0.00 7.29 -28.94
N GLN A 533 -0.10 5.96 -29.05
CA GLN A 533 0.97 5.10 -29.58
C GLN A 533 1.15 5.33 -31.09
N ASP A 534 0.06 5.31 -31.87
CA ASP A 534 0.07 5.59 -33.31
C ASP A 534 0.70 6.95 -33.63
N ASP A 535 0.29 7.99 -32.89
CA ASP A 535 0.78 9.36 -33.08
C ASP A 535 2.17 9.60 -32.41
N LYS A 536 2.81 8.59 -31.81
CA LYS A 536 4.08 8.66 -31.06
C LYS A 536 4.10 9.71 -29.93
N MET A 537 2.97 9.84 -29.23
CA MET A 537 2.70 10.80 -28.16
C MET A 537 2.45 10.14 -26.78
N ALA A 538 2.48 8.81 -26.68
CA ALA A 538 2.20 8.09 -25.43
C ALA A 538 3.24 8.32 -24.33
N LEU A 539 4.47 8.70 -24.68
CA LEU A 539 5.57 9.00 -23.76
C LEU A 539 6.42 10.16 -24.30
N PRO A 540 7.04 10.97 -23.42
CA PRO A 540 8.17 11.82 -23.80
C PRO A 540 9.41 10.97 -24.17
N ALA A 541 10.45 11.62 -24.69
CA ALA A 541 11.73 10.96 -24.93
C ALA A 541 12.35 10.50 -23.61
N ARG A 542 12.76 9.23 -23.56
CA ARG A 542 13.48 8.65 -22.41
C ARG A 542 14.89 9.21 -22.31
N ARG A 543 15.40 9.31 -21.10
CA ARG A 543 16.76 9.77 -20.76
C ARG A 543 17.39 8.82 -19.75
N GLU A 544 18.67 9.03 -19.46
CA GLU A 544 19.42 8.23 -18.48
C GLU A 544 18.89 8.43 -17.07
N ASP A 545 18.42 9.64 -16.74
CA ASP A 545 17.73 10.00 -15.48
C ASP A 545 16.37 9.29 -15.22
N ASP A 546 15.90 8.46 -16.16
CA ASP A 546 14.76 7.55 -15.94
C ASP A 546 15.17 6.24 -15.24
N PHE A 547 16.46 6.04 -14.98
CA PHE A 547 17.08 4.82 -14.45
C PHE A 547 18.03 5.10 -13.30
N PRO A 548 18.22 4.16 -12.35
CA PRO A 548 19.27 4.26 -11.35
C PRO A 548 20.64 4.39 -12.03
N SER A 549 21.43 5.38 -11.62
CA SER A 549 22.76 5.66 -12.19
C SER A 549 23.89 5.16 -11.28
N GLN A 550 23.65 5.13 -9.97
CA GLN A 550 24.53 4.52 -8.96
C GLN A 550 24.31 3.02 -8.86
N GLU A 551 25.33 2.34 -8.33
CA GLU A 551 25.25 0.93 -7.98
C GLU A 551 24.23 0.68 -6.87
N LEU A 552 23.36 -0.30 -7.05
CA LEU A 552 22.32 -0.64 -6.07
C LEU A 552 22.89 -1.48 -4.92
N GLY A 553 22.44 -1.20 -3.70
CA GLY A 553 22.80 -1.94 -2.51
C GLY A 553 24.24 -1.69 -2.02
N LEU A 554 24.83 -0.52 -2.30
CA LEU A 554 26.18 -0.15 -1.87
C LEU A 554 26.44 -0.41 -0.38
N ILE A 555 25.42 -0.24 0.49
CA ILE A 555 25.55 -0.50 1.93
C ILE A 555 25.85 -1.97 2.28
N LEU A 556 25.53 -2.91 1.40
CA LEU A 556 25.85 -4.33 1.59
C LEU A 556 27.37 -4.59 1.58
N LYS A 557 28.16 -3.68 1.01
CA LYS A 557 29.63 -3.74 1.04
C LYS A 557 30.22 -3.41 2.42
N ARG A 558 29.47 -2.74 3.29
CA ARG A 558 29.87 -2.43 4.68
C ARG A 558 29.45 -3.58 5.60
N SER A 559 30.34 -4.01 6.50
CA SER A 559 30.05 -5.12 7.39
C SER A 559 29.06 -4.70 8.49
N LEU A 560 28.23 -5.66 8.93
CA LEU A 560 27.34 -5.44 10.08
C LEU A 560 28.10 -5.25 11.41
N VAL A 561 29.38 -5.63 11.47
CA VAL A 561 30.22 -5.42 12.66
C VAL A 561 30.60 -3.95 12.75
N ASP A 562 31.14 -3.36 11.68
CA ASP A 562 31.52 -1.94 11.63
C ASP A 562 30.30 -1.04 11.90
N ILE A 563 29.15 -1.37 11.28
CA ILE A 563 27.88 -0.67 11.52
C ILE A 563 27.50 -0.66 13.00
N ARG A 564 27.66 -1.79 13.70
CA ARG A 564 27.35 -1.91 15.13
C ARG A 564 28.40 -1.26 16.02
N MET A 565 29.66 -1.25 15.61
CA MET A 565 30.74 -0.55 16.33
C MET A 565 30.52 0.96 16.29
N ASP A 566 30.21 1.53 15.13
CA ASP A 566 29.96 2.97 15.00
C ASP A 566 28.70 3.39 15.80
N ILE A 567 27.64 2.58 15.78
CA ILE A 567 26.45 2.79 16.62
C ILE A 567 26.79 2.72 18.12
N ALA A 568 27.62 1.75 18.55
CA ALA A 568 28.08 1.64 19.92
C ALA A 568 29.01 2.82 20.32
N GLU A 569 29.76 3.38 19.39
CA GLU A 569 30.54 4.59 19.61
C GLU A 569 29.64 5.81 19.83
N ILE A 570 28.61 6.02 19.01
CA ILE A 570 27.62 7.10 19.19
C ILE A 570 26.93 6.97 20.56
N HIS A 571 26.49 5.77 20.94
CA HIS A 571 25.95 5.49 22.28
C HIS A 571 26.95 5.77 23.40
N SER A 572 28.24 5.49 23.18
CA SER A 572 29.33 5.81 24.12
C SER A 572 29.59 7.32 24.23
N ARG A 573 29.45 8.11 23.15
CA ARG A 573 29.51 9.59 23.22
C ARG A 573 28.37 10.10 24.10
N SER A 574 27.13 9.70 23.82
CA SER A 574 25.94 10.05 24.62
C SER A 574 26.09 9.63 26.09
N SER A 575 26.59 8.43 26.37
CA SER A 575 26.80 7.94 27.75
C SER A 575 27.84 8.76 28.51
N ARG A 576 28.92 9.18 27.84
CA ARG A 576 29.95 10.07 28.43
C ARG A 576 29.41 11.47 28.70
N ALA A 577 28.60 12.01 27.80
CA ALA A 577 27.91 13.29 27.98
C ALA A 577 26.94 13.25 29.18
N ASN A 578 26.13 12.19 29.28
CA ASN A 578 25.23 11.96 30.42
C ASN A 578 25.97 11.79 31.76
N LEU A 579 27.15 11.15 31.77
CA LEU A 579 28.01 11.02 32.96
C LEU A 579 28.71 12.33 33.35
N ARG A 580 28.91 13.25 32.41
CA ARG A 580 29.43 14.60 32.68
C ARG A 580 28.37 15.53 33.29
N ASN A 581 27.07 15.24 33.10
CA ASN A 581 25.98 15.93 33.80
C ASN A 581 25.84 15.40 35.24
N PRO A 582 26.11 16.19 36.29
CA PRO A 582 26.13 15.70 37.67
C PRO A 582 24.80 15.12 38.16
N LEU A 583 23.68 15.61 37.62
CA LEU A 583 22.33 15.16 38.00
C LEU A 583 22.02 13.80 37.39
N LEU A 584 22.38 13.60 36.11
CA LEU A 584 22.15 12.34 35.39
C LEU A 584 23.13 11.24 35.82
N ALA A 585 24.39 11.59 36.12
CA ALA A 585 25.35 10.67 36.73
C ALA A 585 24.86 10.10 38.07
N ALA A 586 24.24 10.93 38.92
CA ALA A 586 23.63 10.49 40.18
C ALA A 586 22.43 9.55 39.95
N ILE A 587 21.59 9.82 38.94
CA ILE A 587 20.46 8.97 38.57
C ILE A 587 20.94 7.63 38.00
N ALA A 588 21.92 7.62 37.09
CA ALA A 588 22.50 6.42 36.51
C ALA A 588 23.15 5.52 37.59
N ALA A 589 23.93 6.10 38.52
CA ALA A 589 24.49 5.38 39.65
C ALA A 589 23.41 4.75 40.54
N SER A 590 22.26 5.43 40.73
CA SER A 590 21.12 4.87 41.48
C SER A 590 20.45 3.70 40.75
N ALA A 591 20.40 3.73 39.41
CA ALA A 591 19.83 2.68 38.57
C ALA A 591 20.72 1.43 38.54
N GLU A 592 22.04 1.59 38.46
CA GLU A 592 22.98 0.47 38.58
C GLU A 592 22.94 -0.16 39.99
N LEU A 593 22.88 0.65 41.05
CA LEU A 593 22.67 0.17 42.42
C LEU A 593 21.39 -0.67 42.55
N SER A 594 20.30 -0.26 41.91
CA SER A 594 19.02 -1.01 41.85
C SER A 594 19.15 -2.34 41.10
N LEU A 595 19.90 -2.37 39.99
CA LEU A 595 20.20 -3.58 39.22
C LEU A 595 21.08 -4.57 40.02
N VAL A 596 22.12 -4.07 40.69
CA VAL A 596 22.98 -4.85 41.58
C VAL A 596 22.18 -5.40 42.77
N TYR A 597 21.31 -4.59 43.39
CA TYR A 597 20.43 -5.05 44.47
C TYR A 597 19.47 -6.16 44.01
N ARG A 598 18.83 -6.00 42.84
CA ARG A 598 17.95 -7.05 42.27
C ARG A 598 18.71 -8.34 41.96
N HIS A 599 19.95 -8.24 41.47
CA HIS A 599 20.80 -9.40 41.22
C HIS A 599 21.20 -10.10 42.53
N PHE A 600 21.62 -9.34 43.54
CA PHE A 600 21.97 -9.85 44.86
C PHE A 600 20.77 -10.54 45.55
N TYR A 601 19.58 -9.94 45.49
CA TYR A 601 18.35 -10.55 46.02
C TYR A 601 17.95 -11.83 45.28
N ARG A 602 18.13 -11.92 43.95
CA ARG A 602 17.93 -13.18 43.21
C ARG A 602 18.89 -14.27 43.66
N LEU A 603 20.19 -13.96 43.78
CA LEU A 603 21.19 -14.92 44.26
C LEU A 603 20.91 -15.36 45.71
N TYR A 604 20.47 -14.45 46.57
CA TYR A 604 20.08 -14.75 47.95
C TYR A 604 18.84 -15.67 47.99
N ALA A 605 17.79 -15.36 47.23
CA ALA A 605 16.57 -16.17 47.15
C ALA A 605 16.81 -17.57 46.55
N ASP A 606 17.74 -17.69 45.59
CA ASP A 606 18.16 -18.98 45.04
C ASP A 606 19.01 -19.80 46.02
N ARG A 607 19.85 -19.15 46.82
CA ARG A 607 20.60 -19.81 47.89
C ARG A 607 19.67 -20.31 49.00
N TYR A 608 18.66 -19.52 49.36
CA TYR A 608 17.65 -19.89 50.36
C TYR A 608 16.79 -21.07 49.87
N ARG A 609 16.35 -21.06 48.59
CA ARG A 609 15.60 -22.18 47.99
C ARG A 609 16.39 -23.50 47.96
N ARG A 610 17.73 -23.45 47.87
CA ARG A 610 18.61 -24.65 47.90
C ARG A 610 18.95 -25.14 49.32
N GLN A 611 18.45 -24.49 50.37
CA GLN A 611 18.62 -24.92 51.77
C GLN A 611 17.32 -25.45 52.40
N VAL A 612 16.21 -25.44 51.65
CA VAL A 612 14.87 -25.84 52.11
C VAL A 612 14.34 -27.06 51.32
N TRP A 613 15.22 -27.74 50.58
CA TRP A 613 14.98 -29.00 49.86
C TRP A 613 16.17 -29.94 50.01
#